data_AF-A0A803KF86-F1
#
_entry.id   AF-A0A803KF86-F1
#
_cell.length_a   1.000
_cell.length_b   1.000
_cell.length_c   1.000
_cell.angle_alpha   90.00
_cell.angle_beta   90.00
_cell.angle_gamma   90.00
#
_symmetry.space_group_name_H-M   'P 1'
#
loop_
_entity.id
_entity.type
_entity.pdbx_description
1 polymer ?
#
loop_
_entity_poly.entity_id
_entity_poly.type
_entity_poly.pdbx_seq_one_letter_code
_entity_poly.pdbx_strand_id
1 'polypeptide(L)' 'MKTLEWPSQSPDLNPIEMLWHDLKKAVHARNPSNKAELQQFCKDEWAKIPPERCKRLVASYRKRLIAVIAAKGGPTSY' A
#
# COMPACT_ATOMS: atom_id res chain seq x y z
N MET A 1 -21.33 7.13 9.04
CA MET A 1 -19.92 6.76 8.74
C MET A 1 -19.11 8.04 8.70
N LYS A 2 -17.91 8.07 9.30
CA LYS A 2 -17.04 9.25 9.29
C LYS A 2 -15.97 9.08 8.21
N THR A 3 -15.86 10.03 7.30
CA THR A 3 -14.81 10.08 6.28
C THR A 3 -13.56 10.75 6.87
N LEU A 4 -12.39 10.28 6.47
CA LEU A 4 -11.13 10.95 6.79
C LEU A 4 -10.94 12.11 5.82
N GLU A 5 -10.51 13.27 6.30
CA GLU A 5 -10.10 14.37 5.42
C GLU A 5 -8.88 13.95 4.61
N TRP A 6 -8.94 14.15 3.30
CA TRP A 6 -7.92 13.65 2.38
C TRP A 6 -7.43 14.77 1.45
N PRO A 7 -6.13 15.09 1.46
CA PRO A 7 -5.57 16.01 0.48
C PRO A 7 -5.52 15.37 -0.92
N SER A 8 -5.81 16.17 -1.94
CA SER A 8 -5.66 15.75 -3.33
C SER A 8 -4.22 15.35 -3.65
N GLN A 9 -4.05 14.38 -4.54
CA GLN A 9 -2.74 13.95 -5.05
C GLN A 9 -1.73 13.46 -4.00
N SER A 10 -2.18 12.92 -2.86
CA SER A 10 -1.31 12.39 -1.81
C SER A 10 -1.33 10.86 -1.69
N PRO A 11 -0.89 10.10 -2.71
CA PRO A 11 -0.81 8.64 -2.62
C PRO A 11 0.19 8.18 -1.55
N ASP A 12 1.21 9.00 -1.25
CA ASP A 12 2.21 8.77 -0.21
C ASP A 12 1.60 8.75 1.21
N LEU A 13 0.44 9.37 1.40
CA LEU A 13 -0.33 9.22 2.62
C LEU A 13 -1.12 7.92 2.68
N ASN A 14 -1.41 7.25 1.55
CA ASN A 14 -2.32 6.11 1.52
C ASN A 14 -1.58 4.79 1.83
N PRO A 15 -1.79 4.16 3.01
CA PRO A 15 -1.03 2.96 3.37
C PRO A 15 -1.32 1.76 2.47
N ILE A 16 -2.43 1.75 1.75
CA ILE A 16 -2.76 0.65 0.83
C ILE A 16 -1.79 0.59 -0.36
N GLU A 17 -1.16 1.70 -0.74
CA GLU A 17 -0.19 1.73 -1.85
C GLU A 17 1.01 0.82 -1.55
N MET A 18 1.42 0.74 -0.28
CA MET A 18 2.45 -0.21 0.17
C MET A 18 1.97 -1.66 0.09
N LEU A 19 0.70 -1.94 0.41
CA LEU A 19 0.15 -3.29 0.25
C LEU A 19 0.08 -3.69 -1.22
N TRP A 20 -0.29 -2.76 -2.11
CA TRP A 20 -0.25 -3.00 -3.55
C TRP A 20 1.16 -3.24 -4.06
N HIS A 21 2.16 -2.54 -3.52
CA HIS A 21 3.56 -2.81 -3.84
C HIS A 21 3.96 -4.24 -3.44
N ASP A 22 3.67 -4.65 -2.20
CA ASP A 22 3.96 -6.00 -1.69
C ASP A 22 3.29 -7.07 -2.55
N LEU A 23 2.01 -6.89 -2.88
CA LEU A 23 1.25 -7.81 -3.72
C LEU A 23 1.86 -7.92 -5.13
N LYS A 24 2.11 -6.79 -5.79
CA LYS A 24 2.69 -6.77 -7.15
C LYS A 24 4.04 -7.49 -7.18
N LYS A 25 4.88 -7.29 -6.17
CA LYS A 25 6.18 -7.95 -6.05
C LYS A 25 6.03 -9.47 -5.94
N ALA A 26 5.12 -9.95 -5.09
CA ALA A 26 4.87 -11.38 -4.89
C ALA A 26 4.28 -12.05 -6.15
N VAL A 27 3.31 -11.40 -6.79
CA VAL A 27 2.68 -11.90 -8.02
C VAL A 27 3.68 -11.91 -9.17
N HIS A 28 4.51 -10.86 -9.32
CA HIS A 28 5.53 -10.79 -10.35
C HIS A 28 6.58 -11.91 -10.21
N ALA A 29 6.98 -12.25 -8.98
CA ALA A 29 7.90 -13.35 -8.72
C ALA A 29 7.37 -14.72 -9.17
N ARG A 30 6.05 -14.90 -9.29
CA ARG A 30 5.42 -16.11 -9.82
C ARG A 30 5.33 -16.16 -11.34
N ASN A 31 5.69 -15.06 -12.02
CA ASN A 31 5.75 -14.94 -13.48
C ASN A 31 4.50 -15.48 -14.21
N PRO A 32 3.29 -14.94 -13.95
CA PRO A 32 2.07 -15.40 -14.61
C PRO A 32 2.15 -15.19 -16.13
N SER A 33 1.77 -16.21 -16.89
CA SER A 33 1.82 -16.23 -18.36
C SER A 33 0.52 -15.77 -19.02
N ASN A 34 -0.57 -15.73 -18.26
CA ASN A 34 -1.90 -15.39 -18.76
C ASN A 34 -2.77 -14.72 -17.67
N LYS A 35 -3.93 -14.21 -18.08
CA LYS A 35 -4.84 -13.47 -17.19
C LYS A 35 -5.43 -14.34 -16.07
N ALA A 36 -5.69 -15.62 -16.34
CA ALA A 36 -6.26 -16.53 -15.34
C ALA A 36 -5.25 -16.82 -14.22
N GLU A 37 -3.99 -17.09 -14.59
CA GLU A 37 -2.87 -17.22 -13.64
C GLU A 37 -2.67 -15.94 -12.84
N LEU A 38 -2.61 -14.78 -13.51
CA LEU A 38 -2.46 -13.49 -12.82
C LEU A 38 -3.55 -13.28 -11.77
N GLN A 39 -4.81 -13.54 -12.13
CA GLN A 39 -5.94 -13.39 -11.21
C GLN A 39 -5.86 -14.37 -10.04
N GLN A 40 -5.51 -15.63 -10.29
CA GLN A 40 -5.35 -16.63 -9.24
C GLN A 40 -4.20 -16.26 -8.30
N PHE A 41 -3.05 -15.87 -8.85
CA PHE A 41 -1.87 -15.52 -8.08
C PHE A 41 -2.12 -14.27 -7.23
N CYS A 42 -2.84 -13.27 -7.74
CA CYS A 42 -3.28 -12.14 -6.94
C CYS A 42 -4.10 -12.57 -5.70
N LYS A 43 -5.04 -13.51 -5.85
CA LYS A 43 -5.85 -14.00 -4.72
C LYS A 43 -4.99 -14.78 -3.71
N ASP A 44 -4.15 -15.68 -4.21
CA ASP A 44 -3.26 -16.51 -3.38
C ASP A 44 -2.29 -15.64 -2.57
N GLU A 45 -1.60 -14.70 -3.23
CA GLU A 45 -0.61 -13.84 -2.59
C GLU A 45 -1.27 -12.84 -1.65
N TRP A 46 -2.46 -12.34 -1.97
CA TRP A 46 -3.24 -11.50 -1.07
C TRP A 46 -3.59 -12.22 0.23
N ALA A 47 -4.05 -13.47 0.14
CA ALA A 47 -4.39 -14.28 1.31
C ALA A 47 -3.19 -14.59 2.22
N LYS A 48 -1.96 -14.50 1.70
CA LYS A 48 -0.72 -14.68 2.47
C LYS A 48 -0.26 -13.43 3.20
N ILE A 49 -0.80 -12.24 2.88
CA ILE A 49 -0.40 -11.00 3.56
C ILE A 49 -0.84 -11.09 5.03
N PRO A 50 0.11 -11.10 5.99
CA PRO A 50 -0.24 -11.26 7.38
C PRO A 50 -0.94 -10.00 7.91
N PRO A 51 -1.96 -10.10 8.78
CA PRO A 51 -2.61 -8.95 9.40
C PRO A 51 -1.63 -7.98 10.09
N GLU A 52 -0.52 -8.51 10.62
CA GLU A 52 0.54 -7.71 11.22
C GLU A 52 1.20 -6.73 10.24
N ARG A 53 1.23 -7.04 8.95
CA ARG A 53 1.72 -6.10 7.93
C ARG A 53 0.81 -4.88 7.85
N CYS A 54 -0.50 -5.08 7.82
CA CYS A 54 -1.48 -4.00 7.83
C CYS A 54 -1.37 -3.16 9.11
N LYS A 55 -1.25 -3.81 10.28
CA LYS A 55 -1.07 -3.11 11.57
C LYS A 55 0.17 -2.21 11.57
N ARG A 56 1.31 -2.71 11.05
CA ARG A 56 2.54 -1.90 10.95
C ARG A 56 2.38 -0.70 10.03
N LEU A 57 1.70 -0.86 8.90
CA LEU A 57 1.45 0.24 7.96
C LEU A 57 0.59 1.33 8.61
N VAL A 58 -0.50 0.95 9.28
CA VAL A 58 -1.34 1.89 10.05
C VAL A 58 -0.53 2.56 11.18
N ALA A 59 0.27 1.81 11.93
CA ALA A 59 1.10 2.36 13.00
C ALA A 59 2.13 3.39 12.49
N SER A 60 2.60 3.24 11.24
CA SER A 60 3.51 4.20 10.61
C SER A 60 2.84 5.48 10.08
N TYR A 61 1.52 5.56 10.07
CA TYR A 61 0.78 6.68 9.45
C TYR A 61 1.18 8.04 10.03
N ARG A 62 1.39 8.12 11.35
CA ARG A 62 1.86 9.34 12.02
C ARG A 62 3.20 9.83 11.46
N LYS A 63 4.11 8.91 11.09
CA LYS A 63 5.41 9.27 10.49
C LYS A 63 5.25 9.85 9.09
N ARG A 64 4.29 9.35 8.29
CA ARG A 64 3.95 9.91 6.97
C ARG A 64 3.45 11.34 7.09
N LEU A 65 2.55 11.60 8.04
CA LEU A 65 2.05 12.95 8.30
C LEU A 65 3.18 13.92 8.70
N ILE A 66 4.08 13.50 9.59
CA ILE A 66 5.23 14.31 9.99
C ILE A 66 6.13 14.61 8.78
N ALA A 67 6.35 13.63 7.90
CA ALA A 67 7.14 13.84 6.69
C ALA A 67 6.50 14.85 5.73
N VAL A 68 5.17 14.78 5.51
CA VAL A 68 4.45 15.75 4.67
C VAL A 68 4.51 17.16 5.26
N ILE A 69 4.35 17.29 6.59
CA ILE A 69 4.47 18.58 7.27
C ILE A 69 5.89 19.14 7.11
N ALA A 70 6.92 18.31 7.30
CA ALA A 70 8.32 18.71 7.09
C ALA A 70 8.59 19.11 5.63
N ALA A 71 7.97 18.43 4.67
CA ALA A 71 8.01 18.76 3.25
C ALA A 71 7.11 19.95 2.86
N LYS A 72 6.43 20.59 3.83
CA LYS A 72 5.49 21.71 3.62
C LYS A 72 4.38 21.37 2.60
N GLY A 73 3.85 20.14 2.66
CA GLY A 73 2.85 19.63 1.73
C GLY A 73 3.41 19.06 0.44
N GLY A 74 4.74 19.08 0.25
CA GLY A 74 5.40 18.43 -0.87
C GLY A 74 5.45 16.89 -0.77
N PRO A 75 5.87 16.20 -1.85
CA PRO A 75 5.94 14.75 -1.90
C PRO A 75 6.91 14.16 -0.88
N THR A 76 6.58 12.97 -0.36
CA THR A 76 7.46 12.20 0.52
C THR A 76 7.93 10.90 -0.12
N SER A 77 8.86 10.19 0.53
CA SER A 77 9.38 8.90 0.05
C SER A 77 8.48 7.69 0.36
N TYR A 78 7.25 7.94 0.84
CA TYR A 78 6.32 6.93 1.36
C TYR A 78 5.34 6.37 0.34
#